data_AF-A0A2A3E6Z1-F1
#
_entry.id   AF-A0A2A3E6Z1-F1
#
_cell.length_a   1.000
_cell.length_b   1.000
_cell.length_c   1.000
_cell.angle_alpha   90.00
_cell.angle_beta   90.00
_cell.angle_gamma   90.00
#
_symmetry.space_group_name_H-M   'P 1'
#
loop_
_entity.id
_entity.type
_entity.pdbx_description
1 polymer ?
#
loop_
_entity_poly.entity_id
_entity_poly.type
_entity_poly.pdbx_seq_one_letter_code
_entity_poly.pdbx_strand_id
1 'polypeptide(L)'
;MRWGDGSCDLLRCKLFVLLVLVGCSDGYLNIFISQSQVMKLLGLKAELYYVREGVVNTYAMNFVVPVPANIADLEFSWQSLAGHPVRTYVRNTE
;
A
#
# COMPACT_ATOMS: atom_id res chain seq x y z
N MET A 1 -25.71 48.87 8.66
CA MET A 1 -25.23 48.65 7.28
C MET A 1 -24.08 47.65 7.36
N ARG A 2 -24.34 46.38 7.00
CA ARG A 2 -23.31 45.33 6.82
C ARG A 2 -22.71 45.52 5.44
N TRP A 3 -21.40 45.67 5.27
CA TRP A 3 -20.66 45.19 4.09
C TRP A 3 -19.17 45.14 4.46
N GLY A 4 -18.56 43.94 4.37
CA GLY A 4 -17.10 43.80 4.40
C GLY A 4 -16.54 42.70 5.30
N ASP A 5 -16.90 41.43 5.07
CA ASP A 5 -15.92 40.33 5.32
C ASP A 5 -16.23 38.98 4.62
N GLY A 6 -16.92 38.99 3.47
CA GLY A 6 -17.25 37.74 2.75
C GLY A 6 -16.10 37.14 1.92
N SER A 7 -15.03 37.92 1.68
CA SER A 7 -13.94 37.55 0.76
C SER A 7 -12.90 36.63 1.41
N CYS A 8 -12.58 36.86 2.69
CA CYS A 8 -11.60 36.09 3.46
C CYS A 8 -12.12 34.67 3.77
N ASP A 9 -13.39 34.54 4.12
CA ASP A 9 -14.03 33.25 4.36
C ASP A 9 -14.15 32.41 3.08
N LEU A 10 -14.42 33.05 1.94
CA LEU A 10 -14.48 32.36 0.65
C LEU A 10 -13.10 31.81 0.24
N LEU A 11 -12.03 32.59 0.43
CA LEU A 11 -10.65 32.15 0.17
C LEU A 11 -10.23 30.99 1.09
N ARG A 12 -10.59 31.05 2.39
CA ARG A 12 -10.35 29.94 3.32
C ARG A 12 -11.13 28.69 2.91
N CYS A 13 -12.40 28.83 2.53
CA CYS A 13 -13.20 27.70 2.05
C CYS A 13 -12.62 27.10 0.77
N LYS A 14 -12.17 27.92 -0.20
CA LYS A 14 -11.53 27.41 -1.42
C LYS A 14 -10.22 26.70 -1.12
N LEU A 15 -9.41 27.20 -0.19
CA LEU A 15 -8.16 26.55 0.23
C LEU A 15 -8.46 25.22 0.94
N PHE A 16 -9.48 25.17 1.80
CA PHE A 16 -9.91 23.94 2.47
C PHE A 16 -10.40 22.90 1.47
N VAL A 17 -11.22 23.30 0.50
CA VAL A 17 -11.71 22.41 -0.56
C VAL A 17 -10.54 21.93 -1.43
N LEU A 18 -9.58 22.80 -1.77
CA LEU A 18 -8.39 22.41 -2.52
C LEU A 18 -7.54 21.38 -1.75
N LEU A 19 -7.33 21.59 -0.44
CA LEU A 19 -6.58 20.67 0.42
C LEU A 19 -7.28 19.31 0.55
N VAL A 20 -8.62 19.30 0.66
CA VAL A 20 -9.41 18.06 0.68
C VAL A 20 -9.29 17.30 -0.65
N LEU A 21 -9.28 18.02 -1.78
CA LEU A 21 -9.13 17.40 -3.11
C LEU A 21 -7.71 16.89 -3.38
N VAL A 22 -6.68 17.52 -2.81
CA VAL A 22 -5.27 17.12 -2.93
C VAL A 22 -4.93 15.88 -2.09
N GLY A 23 -5.77 15.52 -1.12
CA GLY A 23 -5.54 14.38 -0.22
C GLY A 23 -5.67 12.98 -0.84
N CYS A 24 -6.16 12.86 -2.08
CA CYS A 24 -6.32 11.57 -2.75
C CYS A 24 -5.03 11.13 -3.45
N SER A 25 -4.02 10.73 -2.67
CA SER A 25 -2.90 9.95 -3.22
C SER A 25 -3.31 8.48 -3.31
N ASP A 26 -3.55 8.00 -4.53
CA ASP A 26 -3.78 6.58 -4.76
C ASP A 26 -2.44 5.84 -4.97
N GLY A 27 -2.19 4.83 -4.16
CA GLY A 27 -0.95 4.06 -4.18
C GLY A 27 -1.11 2.80 -5.02
N TYR A 28 -0.60 2.80 -6.24
CA TYR A 28 -0.71 1.64 -7.13
C TYR A 28 0.49 0.70 -6.99
N LEU A 29 0.33 -0.39 -6.23
CA LEU A 29 1.37 -1.38 -5.97
C LEU A 29 0.80 -2.78 -5.71
N ASN A 30 1.66 -3.79 -5.82
CA ASN A 30 1.37 -5.15 -5.32
C ASN A 30 2.29 -5.49 -4.14
N ILE A 31 1.72 -6.16 -3.13
CA ILE A 31 2.47 -6.84 -2.06
C ILE A 31 1.98 -8.27 -2.02
N PHE A 32 2.89 -9.22 -2.20
CA PHE A 32 2.55 -10.63 -2.31
C PHE A 32 3.66 -11.53 -1.77
N ILE A 33 3.28 -12.76 -1.43
CA ILE A 33 4.20 -13.87 -1.15
C ILE A 33 4.22 -14.72 -2.42
N SER A 34 5.43 -14.99 -2.91
CA SER A 34 5.64 -15.80 -4.11
C SER A 34 5.13 -17.23 -3.93
N GLN A 35 4.78 -17.89 -5.03
CA GLN A 35 4.26 -19.25 -5.01
C GLN A 35 5.17 -20.23 -4.25
N SER A 36 6.48 -20.10 -4.40
CA SER A 36 7.45 -20.99 -3.75
C SER A 36 7.41 -20.86 -2.23
N GLN A 37 7.21 -19.65 -1.71
CA GLN A 37 7.07 -19.42 -0.28
C GLN A 37 5.70 -19.81 0.26
N VAL A 38 4.62 -19.58 -0.48
CA VAL A 38 3.29 -20.07 -0.09
C VAL A 38 3.30 -21.60 0.01
N MET A 39 3.99 -22.27 -0.91
CA MET A 39 4.16 -23.73 -0.83
C MET A 39 4.93 -24.15 0.42
N LYS A 40 6.00 -23.42 0.81
CA LYS A 40 6.76 -23.70 2.03
C LYS A 40 5.97 -23.42 3.30
N LEU A 41 5.15 -22.36 3.32
CA LEU A 41 4.44 -21.88 4.48
C LEU A 41 3.11 -22.61 4.72
N LEU A 42 2.35 -22.87 3.65
CA LEU A 42 0.98 -23.38 3.69
C LEU A 42 0.79 -24.72 2.95
N GLY A 43 1.78 -25.18 2.17
CA GLY A 43 1.64 -26.39 1.34
C GLY A 43 0.71 -26.22 0.13
N LEU A 44 0.42 -24.97 -0.25
CA LEU A 44 -0.52 -24.64 -1.33
C LEU A 44 0.23 -24.13 -2.56
N LYS A 45 -0.21 -24.57 -3.75
CA LYS A 45 0.32 -24.11 -5.04
C LYS A 45 -0.41 -22.85 -5.52
N ALA A 46 -0.26 -21.75 -4.80
CA ALA A 46 -0.90 -20.48 -5.11
C ALA A 46 0.01 -19.29 -4.77
N GLU A 47 -0.28 -18.12 -5.34
CA GLU A 47 0.34 -16.86 -4.92
C GLU A 47 -0.62 -16.12 -3.98
N LEU A 48 -0.08 -15.55 -2.90
CA LEU A 48 -0.89 -14.86 -1.89
C LEU A 48 -0.63 -13.36 -1.96
N TYR A 49 -1.67 -12.58 -2.25
CA TYR A 49 -1.59 -11.12 -2.36
C TYR A 49 -2.20 -10.47 -1.12
N TYR A 50 -1.42 -9.60 -0.48
CA TYR A 50 -1.85 -8.71 0.60
C TYR A 50 -2.40 -7.40 0.03
N VAL A 51 -1.75 -6.89 -1.01
CA VAL A 51 -2.23 -5.78 -1.82
C VAL A 51 -2.14 -6.21 -3.27
N ARG A 52 -3.23 -6.06 -4.01
CA ARG A 52 -3.26 -6.29 -5.46
C ARG A 52 -3.76 -5.02 -6.13
N GLU A 53 -2.96 -4.44 -6.99
CA GLU A 53 -3.32 -3.28 -7.81
C GLU A 53 -3.76 -2.10 -6.93
N GLY A 54 -3.03 -1.84 -5.85
CA GLY A 54 -3.35 -0.79 -4.86
C GLY A 54 -4.51 -1.13 -3.92
N VAL A 55 -5.26 -2.19 -4.17
CA VAL A 55 -6.39 -2.62 -3.33
C VAL A 55 -5.91 -3.61 -2.27
N VAL A 56 -6.17 -3.31 -1.00
CA VAL A 56 -5.85 -4.21 0.11
C VAL A 56 -6.80 -5.41 0.09
N ASN A 57 -6.23 -6.61 0.13
CA ASN A 57 -6.99 -7.84 0.28
C ASN A 57 -7.54 -7.94 1.71
N THR A 58 -8.84 -7.69 1.89
CA THR A 58 -9.49 -7.68 3.21
C THR A 58 -9.46 -9.05 3.90
N TYR A 59 -9.34 -10.15 3.14
CA TYR A 59 -9.13 -11.48 3.70
C TYR A 59 -7.82 -11.57 4.48
N ALA A 60 -6.79 -10.82 4.07
CA ALA A 60 -5.49 -10.81 4.75
C ALA A 60 -5.52 -10.09 6.11
N MET A 61 -6.47 -9.21 6.36
CA MET A 61 -6.56 -8.46 7.63
C MET A 61 -6.97 -9.34 8.81
N ASN A 62 -7.77 -10.39 8.55
CA ASN A 62 -8.32 -11.27 9.58
C ASN A 62 -7.66 -12.65 9.59
N PHE A 63 -6.76 -12.91 8.65
CA PHE A 63 -6.13 -14.22 8.48
C PHE A 63 -4.73 -14.22 9.09
N VAL A 64 -4.60 -14.86 10.25
CA VAL A 64 -3.30 -15.07 10.90
C VAL A 64 -2.69 -16.38 10.37
N VAL A 65 -1.58 -16.27 9.66
CA VAL A 65 -0.84 -17.45 9.19
C VAL A 65 0.14 -17.91 10.26
N PRO A 66 -0.01 -19.11 10.83
CA PRO A 66 1.00 -19.66 11.73
C PRO A 66 2.29 -19.92 10.95
N VAL A 67 3.41 -19.39 11.43
CA VAL A 67 4.73 -19.64 10.83
C VAL A 67 5.35 -20.85 11.54
N PRO A 68 5.60 -21.97 10.84
CA PRO A 68 6.25 -23.14 11.39
C PRO A 68 7.68 -22.83 11.88
N ALA A 69 8.13 -23.50 12.95
CA ALA A 69 9.45 -23.27 13.56
C ALA A 69 10.64 -23.62 12.64
N ASN A 70 10.41 -24.41 11.58
CA ASN A 70 11.42 -24.76 10.57
C ASN A 70 11.61 -23.68 9.50
N ILE A 71 10.82 -22.60 9.51
CA ILE A 71 10.98 -21.46 8.61
C ILE A 71 11.74 -20.37 9.36
N ALA A 72 13.01 -20.18 9.02
CA ALA A 72 13.85 -19.14 9.61
C ALA A 72 13.54 -17.75 9.03
N ASP A 73 13.19 -17.69 7.75
CA ASP A 73 13.00 -16.44 7.00
C ASP A 73 11.74 -16.52 6.13
N LEU A 74 11.00 -15.41 6.08
CA LEU A 74 9.84 -15.21 5.21
C LEU A 74 10.09 -13.98 4.35
N GLU A 75 9.98 -14.12 3.03
CA GLU A 75 10.28 -13.05 2.09
C GLU A 75 8.98 -12.52 1.47
N PHE A 76 8.79 -11.22 1.57
CA PHE A 76 7.66 -10.54 0.94
C PHE A 76 8.17 -9.84 -0.31
N SER A 77 7.48 -10.07 -1.41
CA SER A 77 7.74 -9.37 -2.67
C SER A 77 6.80 -8.19 -2.77
N TRP A 78 7.34 -7.05 -3.19
CA TRP A 78 6.55 -5.86 -3.48
C TRP A 78 6.98 -5.28 -4.82
N GLN A 79 6.03 -4.68 -5.53
CA GLN A 79 6.31 -3.98 -6.79
C GLN A 79 5.43 -2.74 -6.90
N SER A 80 6.05 -1.62 -7.26
CA SER A 80 5.33 -0.43 -7.68
C SER A 80 4.74 -0.66 -9.06
N LEU A 81 3.44 -0.40 -9.20
CA LEU A 81 2.76 -0.39 -10.48
C LEU A 81 2.56 1.03 -11.02
N ALA A 82 2.72 2.05 -10.18
CA ALA A 82 2.90 3.42 -10.63
C ALA A 82 4.12 3.44 -11.55
N GLY A 83 3.96 3.91 -12.80
CA GLY A 83 4.92 3.80 -13.91
C GLY A 83 6.24 4.55 -13.75
N HIS A 84 6.70 4.75 -12.52
CA HIS A 84 7.97 5.34 -12.16
C HIS A 84 8.76 4.28 -11.41
N PRO A 85 9.91 3.83 -11.92
CA PRO A 85 10.71 2.83 -11.24
C PRO A 85 11.15 3.40 -9.89
N VAL A 86 10.72 2.74 -8.80
CA VAL A 86 11.23 3.06 -7.48
C VAL A 86 12.69 2.67 -7.45
N ARG A 87 13.57 3.65 -7.22
CA ARG A 87 15.01 3.46 -7.15
C ARG A 87 15.33 2.70 -5.85
N THR A 88 15.29 1.37 -5.89
CA THR A 88 15.68 0.54 -4.76
C THR A 88 17.20 0.39 -4.74
N TYR A 89 17.84 0.84 -3.66
CA TYR A 89 19.24 0.51 -3.42
C TYR A 89 19.30 -0.97 -3.02
N VAL A 90 19.88 -1.80 -3.89
CA VAL A 90 20.20 -3.18 -3.54
C VAL A 90 21.25 -3.14 -2.44
N ARG A 91 20.89 -3.55 -1.22
CA ARG A 91 21.87 -3.74 -0.15
C ARG A 91 22.55 -5.08 -0.41
N ASN A 92 23.68 -5.03 -1.11
CA ASN A 92 24.59 -6.17 -1.17
C ASN A 92 25.19 -6.33 0.24
N THR A 93 24.79 -7.37 0.97
CA THR A 93 25.58 -7.87 2.09
C THR A 93 26.61 -8.83 1.53
N GLU A 94 27.87 -8.50 1.75
CA GLU A 94 29.05 -9.34 1.49
C GLU A 94 29.03 -10.64 2.30
#